data_AF-A0A8H5EKX5-F1
#
_entry.id   AF-A0A8H5EKX5-F1
#
_cell.length_a   1.000
_cell.length_b   1.000
_cell.length_c   1.000
_cell.angle_alpha   90.00
_cell.angle_beta   90.00
_cell.angle_gamma   90.00
#
_symmetry.space_group_name_H-M   'P 1'
#
loop_
_entity.id
_entity.type
_entity.pdbx_description
1 polymer ?
#
loop_
_entity_poly.entity_id
_entity_poly.type
_entity_poly.pdbx_seq_one_letter_code
_entity_poly.pdbx_strand_id
1 'polypeptide(L)'
;MDPQTSIEESAAATTEVNLKAFNIEAFTLLGIALLVTALRSCVRIRTVGCRNLWADDYLVILATGIYFIETGLAYSVGNIAQGLANNSMTDEQRASLQPEDHEYQLRIIGSKIQIALWATYSSLLWILKAAMCTFYYRLTKDLQGHRIRIIIGFGLIISSFVVVQMN
;
A
#
# COMPACT_ATOMS: atom_id res chain seq x y z
N MET A 1 2.44 8.32 44.12
CA MET A 1 2.34 7.97 42.69
C MET A 1 2.08 9.27 41.98
N ASP A 2 3.08 9.78 41.29
CA ASP A 2 3.02 11.13 40.73
C ASP A 2 1.98 11.16 39.60
N PRO A 3 1.13 12.20 39.51
CA PRO A 3 0.09 12.28 38.49
C PRO A 3 0.62 12.15 37.06
N GLN A 4 1.86 12.60 36.82
CA GLN A 4 2.51 12.59 35.52
C GLN A 4 2.85 11.17 35.03
N THR A 5 3.34 10.30 35.92
CA THR A 5 3.65 8.90 35.57
C THR A 5 2.39 8.11 35.21
N SER A 6 1.26 8.40 35.87
CA SER A 6 -0.03 7.76 35.54
C SER A 6 -0.58 8.15 34.17
N ILE A 7 -0.31 9.38 33.72
CA ILE A 7 -0.73 9.87 32.40
C ILE A 7 0.13 9.23 31.30
N GLU A 8 1.45 9.15 31.52
CA GLU A 8 2.39 8.53 30.58
C GLU A 8 2.11 7.03 30.40
N GLU A 9 1.85 6.30 31.48
CA GLU A 9 1.45 4.89 31.43
C GLU A 9 0.14 4.69 30.65
N SER A 10 -0.86 5.55 30.89
CA SER A 10 -2.13 5.50 30.15
C SER A 10 -1.95 5.81 28.66
N ALA A 11 -1.05 6.74 28.31
CA ALA A 11 -0.77 7.11 26.93
C ALA A 11 -0.02 5.99 26.17
N ALA A 12 0.95 5.35 26.82
CA ALA A 12 1.67 4.21 26.28
C ALA A 12 0.72 3.03 26.02
N ALA A 13 -0.12 2.68 27.01
CA ALA A 13 -1.11 1.61 26.86
C ALA A 13 -2.11 1.88 25.71
N THR A 14 -2.54 3.14 25.55
CA THR A 14 -3.44 3.53 24.45
C THR A 14 -2.76 3.36 23.08
N THR A 15 -1.48 3.69 22.99
CA THR A 15 -0.69 3.54 21.76
C THR A 15 -0.55 2.08 21.35
N GLU A 16 -0.26 1.19 22.30
CA GLU A 16 -0.18 -0.26 22.05
C GLU A 16 -1.51 -0.86 21.60
N VAL A 17 -2.62 -0.45 22.23
CA VAL A 17 -3.97 -0.90 21.84
C VAL A 17 -4.29 -0.47 20.40
N ASN A 18 -4.01 0.78 20.04
CA ASN A 18 -4.26 1.30 18.70
C ASN A 18 -3.40 0.59 17.65
N LEU A 19 -2.12 0.34 17.94
CA LEU A 19 -1.23 -0.40 17.05
C LEU A 19 -1.73 -1.83 16.82
N LYS A 20 -2.17 -2.51 17.88
CA LYS A 20 -2.72 -3.86 17.78
C LYS A 20 -3.99 -3.90 16.93
N ALA A 21 -4.91 -2.94 17.12
CA ALA A 21 -6.13 -2.84 16.31
C ALA A 21 -5.80 -2.62 14.83
N PHE A 22 -4.89 -1.69 14.53
CA PHE A 22 -4.40 -1.44 13.18
C PHE A 22 -3.80 -2.69 12.53
N ASN A 23 -2.92 -3.41 13.24
CA ASN A 23 -2.31 -4.63 12.73
C ASN A 23 -3.38 -5.69 12.40
N ILE A 24 -4.36 -5.89 13.28
CA ILE A 24 -5.45 -6.85 13.06
C ILE A 24 -6.24 -6.49 11.81
N GLU A 25 -6.62 -5.23 11.65
CA GLU A 25 -7.36 -4.76 10.48
C GLU A 25 -6.55 -4.98 9.20
N ALA A 26 -5.29 -4.52 9.17
CA ALA A 26 -4.42 -4.60 8.00
C ALA A 26 -4.21 -6.05 7.52
N PHE A 27 -3.92 -6.98 8.44
CA PHE A 27 -3.75 -8.39 8.10
C PHE A 27 -5.06 -9.09 7.75
N THR A 28 -6.19 -8.69 8.36
CA THR A 28 -7.51 -9.21 8.00
C THR A 28 -7.86 -8.83 6.57
N LEU A 29 -7.67 -7.55 6.19
CA LEU A 29 -7.90 -7.07 4.83
C LEU A 29 -6.95 -7.73 3.82
N LEU A 30 -5.69 -7.95 4.18
CA LEU A 30 -4.75 -8.71 3.37
C LEU A 30 -5.23 -10.16 3.14
N GLY A 31 -5.68 -10.84 4.19
CA GLY A 31 -6.24 -12.18 4.09
C GLY A 31 -7.45 -12.26 3.16
N ILE A 32 -8.36 -11.28 3.25
CA ILE A 32 -9.52 -11.17 2.37
C ILE A 32 -9.06 -10.94 0.91
N ALA A 33 -8.12 -10.01 0.68
CA ALA A 33 -7.62 -9.72 -0.67
C ALA A 33 -6.95 -10.95 -1.32
N LEU A 34 -6.14 -11.69 -0.55
CA LEU A 34 -5.51 -12.94 -0.99
C LEU A 34 -6.56 -13.99 -1.33
N LEU A 35 -7.55 -14.21 -0.46
CA LEU A 35 -8.61 -15.18 -0.66
C LEU A 35 -9.43 -14.88 -1.91
N VAL A 36 -9.90 -13.63 -2.05
CA VAL A 36 -10.70 -13.20 -3.21
C VAL A 36 -9.88 -13.34 -4.50
N THR A 37 -8.61 -12.94 -4.49
CA THR A 37 -7.72 -13.05 -5.66
C THR A 37 -7.47 -14.51 -6.04
N ALA A 38 -7.26 -15.39 -5.05
CA ALA A 38 -7.06 -16.81 -5.27
C ALA A 38 -8.32 -17.46 -5.86
N LEU A 39 -9.49 -17.22 -5.27
CA LEU A 39 -10.77 -17.72 -5.78
C LEU A 39 -11.03 -17.24 -7.21
N ARG A 40 -10.84 -15.94 -7.46
CA ARG A 40 -10.98 -15.33 -8.80
C ARG A 40 -10.06 -16.01 -9.81
N SER A 41 -8.79 -16.19 -9.45
CA SER A 41 -7.77 -16.81 -10.33
C SER A 41 -8.10 -18.28 -10.60
N CYS A 42 -8.51 -19.03 -9.57
CA CYS A 42 -8.93 -20.43 -9.71
C CYS A 42 -10.14 -20.59 -10.64
N VAL A 43 -11.19 -19.78 -10.45
CA VAL A 43 -12.37 -19.79 -11.33
C VAL A 43 -11.99 -19.42 -12.75
N ARG A 44 -11.13 -18.41 -12.92
CA ARG A 44 -10.68 -17.98 -14.25
C ARG A 44 -9.90 -19.09 -14.97
N ILE A 45 -8.92 -19.69 -14.30
CA ILE A 45 -8.13 -20.79 -14.85
C ILE A 45 -9.01 -21.97 -15.24
N ARG A 46 -10.02 -22.31 -14.42
CA ARG A 46 -10.96 -23.40 -14.74
C ARG A 46 -11.89 -23.09 -15.92
N THR A 47 -12.25 -21.82 -16.12
CA THR A 47 -13.22 -21.41 -17.15
C THR A 47 -12.60 -21.19 -18.52
N VAL A 48 -11.43 -20.54 -18.59
CA VAL A 48 -10.77 -20.22 -19.87
C VAL A 48 -9.48 -21.00 -20.12
N GLY A 49 -8.94 -21.69 -19.12
CA GLY A 49 -7.65 -22.39 -19.18
C GLY A 49 -6.45 -21.46 -18.93
N CYS A 50 -5.33 -22.03 -18.49
CA CYS A 50 -4.11 -21.26 -18.14
C CYS A 50 -3.50 -20.48 -19.32
N ARG A 51 -3.75 -20.91 -20.56
CA ARG A 51 -3.17 -20.29 -21.77
C ARG A 51 -3.97 -19.10 -22.30
N ASN A 52 -5.21 -18.91 -21.83
CA ASN A 52 -6.11 -17.85 -22.30
C ASN A 52 -6.35 -16.77 -21.23
N LEU A 53 -5.43 -16.63 -20.27
CA LEU A 53 -5.46 -15.54 -19.30
C LEU A 53 -5.19 -14.20 -19.99
N TRP A 54 -5.87 -13.16 -19.52
CA TRP A 54 -5.75 -11.81 -20.06
C TRP A 54 -4.88 -10.93 -19.17
N ALA A 55 -4.47 -9.77 -19.68
CA ALA A 55 -3.61 -8.83 -18.95
C ALA A 55 -4.16 -8.46 -17.56
N ASP A 56 -5.48 -8.31 -17.40
CA ASP A 56 -6.11 -8.04 -16.11
C ASP A 56 -5.86 -9.16 -15.08
N ASP A 57 -5.78 -10.41 -15.54
CA ASP A 57 -5.56 -11.55 -14.66
C ASP A 57 -4.17 -11.50 -14.01
N TYR A 58 -3.15 -11.11 -14.79
CA TYR A 58 -1.78 -10.92 -14.29
C TYR A 58 -1.64 -9.66 -13.44
N LEU A 59 -2.27 -8.55 -13.84
CA LEU A 59 -2.20 -7.29 -13.12
C LEU A 59 -2.81 -7.38 -11.72
N VAL A 60 -3.91 -8.13 -11.54
CA VAL A 60 -4.49 -8.34 -10.19
C VAL A 60 -3.58 -9.20 -9.32
N ILE A 61 -2.90 -10.22 -9.87
CA ILE A 61 -1.93 -11.01 -9.09
C ILE A 61 -0.75 -10.13 -8.66
N LEU A 62 -0.23 -9.30 -9.57
CA LEU A 62 0.82 -8.34 -9.26
C LEU A 62 0.38 -7.33 -8.19
N ALA A 63 -0.84 -6.77 -8.32
CA ALA A 63 -1.42 -5.87 -7.33
C ALA A 63 -1.49 -6.53 -5.95
N THR A 64 -1.97 -7.77 -5.87
CA THR A 64 -2.05 -8.50 -4.59
C THR A 64 -0.66 -8.76 -3.99
N GLY A 65 0.36 -9.02 -4.82
CA GLY A 65 1.75 -9.12 -4.35
C GLY A 65 2.30 -7.81 -3.80
N ILE A 66 2.01 -6.68 -4.44
CA ILE A 66 2.40 -5.35 -3.95
C ILE A 66 1.64 -5.01 -2.67
N TYR A 67 0.34 -5.32 -2.59
CA TYR A 67 -0.45 -5.11 -1.39
C TYR A 67 0.08 -5.90 -0.19
N PHE A 68 0.55 -7.13 -0.41
CA PHE A 68 1.24 -7.91 0.63
C PHE A 68 2.51 -7.19 1.15
N ILE A 69 3.33 -6.65 0.24
CA ILE A 69 4.53 -5.89 0.60
C ILE A 69 4.15 -4.62 1.36
N GLU A 70 3.15 -3.88 0.88
CA GLU A 70 2.65 -2.66 1.50
C GLU A 70 2.13 -2.91 2.92
N THR A 71 1.33 -3.96 3.15
CA THR A 71 0.88 -4.35 4.49
C THR A 71 2.07 -4.65 5.41
N GLY A 72 3.11 -5.31 4.91
CA GLY A 72 4.33 -5.59 5.67
C GLY A 72 5.13 -4.32 6.03
N LEU A 73 5.21 -3.37 5.10
CA LEU A 73 5.81 -2.06 5.36
C LEU A 73 5.00 -1.25 6.38
N ALA A 74 3.67 -1.22 6.25
CA ALA A 74 2.78 -0.55 7.18
C ALA A 74 2.90 -1.12 8.61
N TYR A 75 2.95 -2.45 8.73
CA TYR A 75 3.25 -3.12 9.99
C TYR A 75 4.62 -2.68 10.55
N SER A 76 5.63 -2.57 9.70
CA SER A 76 6.99 -2.19 10.11
C SER A 76 7.07 -0.76 10.65
N VAL A 77 6.24 0.18 10.18
CA VAL A 77 6.20 1.54 10.74
C VAL A 77 5.90 1.52 12.24
N GLY A 78 4.85 0.81 12.64
CA GLY A 78 4.43 0.79 14.05
C GLY A 78 5.26 -0.15 14.92
N ASN A 79 5.64 -1.33 14.40
CA ASN A 79 6.25 -2.39 15.20
C ASN A 79 7.79 -2.38 15.16
N ILE A 80 8.42 -1.80 14.14
CA ILE A 80 9.88 -1.69 14.02
C ILE A 80 10.34 -0.26 14.27
N ALA A 81 9.72 0.72 13.61
CA ALA A 81 10.08 2.13 13.77
C ALA A 81 9.36 2.82 14.95
N GLN A 82 8.53 2.10 15.71
CA GLN A 82 7.76 2.62 16.85
C GLN A 82 6.87 3.83 16.49
N GLY A 83 6.42 3.90 15.24
CA GLY A 83 5.64 5.03 14.72
C GLY A 83 6.47 6.30 14.47
N LEU A 84 7.79 6.25 14.66
CA LEU A 84 8.68 7.39 14.46
C LEU A 84 9.13 7.49 13.01
N ALA A 85 8.98 8.69 12.44
CA ALA A 85 9.57 9.09 11.17
C ALA A 85 9.90 10.58 11.21
N ASN A 86 10.41 11.15 10.11
CA ASN A 86 10.80 12.56 10.07
C ASN A 86 9.65 13.54 9.72
N ASN A 87 8.49 13.01 9.30
CA ASN A 87 7.37 13.78 8.76
C ASN A 87 6.54 14.52 9.81
N SER A 88 6.73 14.22 11.09
CA SER A 88 6.09 14.89 12.23
C SER A 88 7.03 15.84 12.99
N MET A 89 8.19 16.18 12.42
CA MET A 89 9.18 17.05 13.05
C MET A 89 9.37 18.37 12.32
N THR A 90 9.58 19.45 13.08
CA THR A 90 10.11 20.71 12.54
C THR A 90 11.58 20.57 12.18
N ASP A 91 12.09 21.52 11.39
CA ASP A 91 13.49 21.51 10.98
C ASP A 91 14.44 21.72 12.17
N GLU A 92 14.04 22.51 13.18
CA GLU A 92 14.80 22.71 14.41
C GLU A 92 14.87 21.42 15.24
N GLN A 93 13.73 20.72 15.39
CA GLN A 93 13.69 19.44 16.10
C GLN A 93 14.57 18.41 15.40
N ARG A 94 14.55 18.37 14.06
CA ARG A 94 15.38 17.46 13.27
C ARG A 94 16.88 17.77 13.41
N ALA A 95 17.25 19.04 13.45
CA ALA A 95 18.63 19.49 13.64
C ALA A 95 19.15 19.22 15.06
N SER A 96 18.26 19.13 16.05
CA SER A 96 18.62 18.85 17.45
C SER A 96 18.86 17.38 17.77
N LEU A 97 18.49 16.45 16.87
CA LEU A 97 18.69 15.02 17.08
C LEU A 97 20.17 14.65 17.08
N GLN A 98 20.61 13.90 18.09
CA GLN A 98 21.98 13.40 18.15
C GLN A 98 22.09 12.07 17.37
N PRO A 99 23.09 11.91 16.48
CA PRO A 99 23.24 10.69 15.67
C PRO A 99 23.41 9.40 16.48
N GLU A 100 23.93 9.52 17.70
CA GLU A 100 24.17 8.42 18.64
C GLU A 100 22.89 7.94 19.33
N ASP A 101 21.81 8.72 19.30
CA ASP A 101 20.57 8.39 19.99
C ASP A 101 19.78 7.29 19.28
N HIS A 102 19.15 6.43 20.09
CA HIS A 102 18.27 5.39 19.58
C HIS A 102 17.11 5.95 18.74
N GLU A 103 16.54 7.09 19.16
CA GLU A 103 15.46 7.76 18.45
C GLU A 103 15.87 8.16 17.02
N TYR A 104 17.09 8.67 16.85
CA TYR A 104 17.62 9.06 15.55
C TYR A 104 17.64 7.87 14.58
N GLN A 105 18.07 6.69 15.05
CA GLN A 105 18.08 5.47 14.25
C GLN A 105 16.66 4.99 13.89
N LEU A 106 15.71 5.04 14.83
CA LEU A 106 14.31 4.70 14.57
C LEU A 106 13.69 5.62 13.51
N ARG A 107 13.96 6.93 13.59
CA ARG A 107 13.47 7.90 12.60
C ARG A 107 14.07 7.71 11.22
N ILE A 108 15.34 7.30 11.10
CA ILE A 108 15.93 6.93 9.81
C ILE A 108 15.17 5.75 9.21
N ILE A 109 14.95 4.69 9.98
CA ILE A 109 14.26 3.49 9.50
C ILE A 109 12.82 3.82 9.12
N GLY A 110 12.09 4.54 9.98
CA GLY A 110 10.72 4.95 9.69
C GLY A 110 10.58 5.84 8.47
N SER A 111 11.51 6.77 8.25
CA SER A 111 11.52 7.62 7.05
C SER A 111 11.74 6.80 5.77
N LYS A 112 12.64 5.81 5.81
CA LYS A 112 12.84 4.88 4.68
C LYS A 112 11.59 4.06 4.39
N ILE A 113 10.94 3.56 5.45
CA ILE A 113 9.69 2.79 5.32
C ILE A 113 8.58 3.69 4.74
N GLN A 114 8.43 4.94 5.17
CA GLN A 114 7.42 5.86 4.64
C GLN A 114 7.59 6.13 3.14
N ILE A 115 8.82 6.39 2.68
CA ILE A 115 9.10 6.58 1.25
C ILE A 115 8.74 5.31 0.48
N ALA A 116 9.12 4.13 1.01
CA ALA A 116 8.73 2.86 0.41
C ALA A 116 7.21 2.69 0.36
N LEU A 117 6.50 3.06 1.43
CA LEU A 117 5.04 2.99 1.54
C LEU A 117 4.35 3.87 0.48
N TRP A 118 4.82 5.10 0.30
CA TRP A 118 4.32 6.00 -0.75
C TRP A 118 4.52 5.42 -2.15
N ALA A 119 5.70 4.86 -2.43
CA ALA A 119 5.99 4.24 -3.71
C ALA A 119 5.13 2.99 -3.96
N THR A 120 4.99 2.10 -2.97
CA THR A 120 4.19 0.88 -3.10
C THR A 120 2.71 1.17 -3.20
N TYR A 121 2.17 2.07 -2.36
CA TYR A 121 0.75 2.47 -2.39
C TYR A 121 0.37 3.08 -3.74
N SER A 122 1.21 4.00 -4.24
CA SER A 122 0.99 4.60 -5.55
C SER A 122 1.10 3.55 -6.66
N SER A 123 2.09 2.66 -6.61
CA SER A 123 2.20 1.59 -7.62
C SER A 123 0.97 0.67 -7.61
N LEU A 124 0.49 0.28 -6.42
CA LEU A 124 -0.69 -0.57 -6.23
C LEU A 124 -1.93 0.05 -6.87
N LEU A 125 -2.21 1.32 -6.55
CA LEU A 125 -3.39 2.02 -7.06
C LEU A 125 -3.41 2.10 -8.59
N TRP A 126 -2.26 2.35 -9.23
CA TRP A 126 -2.19 2.47 -10.69
C TRP A 126 -2.25 1.12 -11.39
N ILE A 127 -1.69 0.07 -10.80
CA ILE A 127 -1.84 -1.30 -11.30
C ILE A 127 -3.31 -1.73 -11.21
N LEU A 128 -4.03 -1.40 -10.14
CA LEU A 128 -5.47 -1.67 -10.02
C LEU A 128 -6.29 -0.91 -11.07
N LYS A 129 -5.95 0.36 -11.36
CA LYS A 129 -6.58 1.12 -12.46
C LYS A 129 -6.32 0.47 -13.81
N ALA A 130 -5.07 0.04 -14.06
CA ALA A 130 -4.72 -0.67 -15.28
C ALA A 130 -5.44 -2.02 -15.39
N ALA A 131 -5.58 -2.76 -14.29
CA ALA A 131 -6.34 -4.01 -14.20
C ALA A 131 -7.82 -3.79 -14.55
N MET A 132 -8.44 -2.74 -14.01
CA MET A 132 -9.81 -2.37 -14.37
C MET A 132 -9.93 -1.93 -15.84
N CYS A 133 -8.98 -1.14 -16.35
CA CYS A 133 -9.01 -0.69 -17.74
C CYS A 133 -8.85 -1.86 -18.73
N THR A 134 -7.90 -2.76 -18.48
CA THR A 134 -7.72 -4.00 -19.26
C THR A 134 -8.94 -4.91 -19.17
N PHE A 135 -9.57 -5.03 -18.00
CA PHE A 135 -10.82 -5.76 -17.82
C PHE A 135 -11.95 -5.19 -18.69
N TYR A 136 -12.13 -3.86 -18.69
CA TYR A 136 -13.11 -3.19 -19.55
C TYR A 136 -12.80 -3.41 -21.03
N TYR A 137 -11.53 -3.34 -21.42
CA TYR A 137 -11.12 -3.66 -22.79
C TYR A 137 -11.51 -5.06 -23.21
N ARG A 138 -11.29 -6.05 -22.35
CA ARG A 138 -11.71 -7.42 -22.62
C ARG A 138 -13.23 -7.53 -22.82
N LEU A 139 -14.02 -6.81 -22.02
CA LEU A 139 -15.48 -6.86 -22.06
C LEU A 139 -16.06 -6.15 -23.30
N THR A 140 -15.44 -5.06 -23.74
CA THR A 140 -15.97 -4.22 -24.83
C THR A 140 -15.22 -4.39 -26.15
N LYS A 141 -14.31 -5.36 -26.27
CA LYS A 141 -13.47 -5.53 -27.48
C LYS A 141 -14.30 -5.73 -28.76
N ASP A 142 -15.47 -6.34 -28.65
CA ASP A 142 -16.37 -6.67 -29.76
C ASP A 142 -17.41 -5.56 -30.01
N LEU A 143 -17.42 -4.49 -29.19
CA LEU A 143 -18.32 -3.34 -29.33
C LEU A 143 -17.64 -2.22 -30.12
N GLN A 144 -18.34 -1.72 -31.14
CA GLN A 144 -17.85 -0.61 -31.97
C GLN A 144 -17.66 0.68 -31.14
N GLY A 145 -16.60 1.44 -31.41
CA GLY A 145 -16.36 2.77 -30.81
C GLY A 145 -15.75 2.81 -29.40
N HIS A 146 -15.57 1.67 -28.72
CA HIS A 146 -15.06 1.65 -27.33
C HIS A 146 -13.53 1.68 -27.24
N ARG A 147 -12.84 1.27 -28.30
CA ARG A 147 -11.37 1.20 -28.36
C ARG A 147 -10.68 2.53 -28.08
N ILE A 148 -11.18 3.64 -28.65
CA ILE A 148 -10.59 4.98 -28.44
C ILE A 148 -10.71 5.40 -26.97
N ARG A 149 -11.86 5.17 -26.34
CA ARG A 149 -12.09 5.54 -24.93
C ARG A 149 -11.13 4.84 -23.99
N ILE A 150 -10.80 3.58 -24.29
CA ILE A 150 -9.87 2.77 -23.51
C ILE A 150 -8.43 3.25 -23.69
N ILE A 151 -8.03 3.59 -24.92
CA ILE A 151 -6.70 4.16 -25.17
C ILE A 151 -6.53 5.47 -24.41
N ILE A 152 -7.55 6.34 -24.42
CA ILE A 152 -7.56 7.56 -23.60
C ILE A 152 -7.44 7.20 -22.11
N GLY A 153 -8.18 6.19 -21.64
CA GLY A 153 -8.07 5.68 -20.28
C GLY A 153 -6.65 5.27 -19.88
N PHE A 154 -5.96 4.49 -20.72
CA PHE A 154 -4.54 4.15 -20.48
C PHE A 154 -3.65 5.38 -20.49
N GLY A 155 -3.87 6.34 -21.40
CA GLY A 155 -3.14 7.61 -21.43
C GLY A 155 -3.30 8.40 -20.12
N LEU A 156 -4.51 8.46 -19.57
CA LEU A 156 -4.78 9.10 -18.27
C LEU A 156 -4.11 8.38 -17.10
N ILE A 157 -4.14 7.04 -17.11
CA ILE A 157 -3.48 6.24 -16.06
C ILE A 157 -1.96 6.47 -16.10
N ILE A 158 -1.32 6.39 -17.27
CA ILE A 158 0.12 6.57 -17.41
C ILE A 158 0.53 8.00 -17.06
N SER A 159 -0.16 9.01 -17.59
CA SER A 159 0.17 10.42 -17.33
C SER A 159 0.01 10.77 -15.86
N SER A 160 -1.10 10.38 -15.22
CA SER A 160 -1.29 10.62 -13.79
C SER A 160 -0.27 9.89 -12.92
N PHE A 161 0.19 8.70 -13.33
CA PHE A 161 1.24 7.98 -12.60
C PHE A 161 2.53 8.79 -12.60
N VAL A 162 2.96 9.21 -13.78
CA VAL A 162 4.18 9.99 -13.96
C VAL A 162 4.11 11.28 -13.15
N VAL A 163 3.00 12.00 -13.22
CA VAL A 163 2.80 13.24 -12.43
C VAL A 163 2.96 12.98 -10.94
N VAL A 164 2.39 11.89 -10.41
CA VAL A 164 2.47 11.58 -8.97
C VAL A 164 3.87 11.11 -8.56
N GLN A 165 4.59 10.39 -9.41
CA GLN A 165 5.96 9.95 -9.10
C GLN A 165 7.00 11.08 -9.22
N MET A 166 6.69 12.15 -9.97
CA MET A 166 7.58 13.29 -10.15
C MET A 166 7.43 14.37 -9.08
N ASN A 167 6.49 14.21 -8.14
CA ASN A 167 6.21 15.16 -7.07
C ASN A 167 6.69 14.62 -5.72
#